data_AF-A0A1E1LQW1-F1
#
_entry.id   AF-A0A1E1LQW1-F1
#
_cell.length_a   1.000
_cell.length_b   1.000
_cell.length_c   1.000
_cell.angle_alpha   90.00
_cell.angle_beta   90.00
_cell.angle_gamma   90.00
#
_symmetry.space_group_name_H-M   'P 1'
#
loop_
_entity.id
_entity.type
_entity.pdbx_description
1 polymer ?
#
loop_
_entity_poly.entity_id
_entity_poly.type
_entity_poly.pdbx_seq_one_letter_code
_entity_poly.pdbx_strand_id
1 'polypeptide(L)'
;MHSSTFILSLLSLTTNTLSFSLPLQTRQSTTWQYTCNPTYAVPSNFKAFNLGGCAAQLAFTKDRYIGVQWNFDAVYADGSRVKHEPYREKSFGVSDTFYPLPGNNFNERFPGASAFTAVHEFANVCKAGAAPVSWIFYTSSAISACSSVSYRFTSGSIPVFSNGAVVTRPAKPASYSLSRVNDAGDFLVTWSAVSGAAAYSVIVEYPTGTDEIGRPYTNVRGARVQAGTLDTTIPTGSRRTDQQRSLVVHTVDSRGLWSFANDAKIVRGSW
;
A
#
# COMPACT_ATOMS: atom_id res chain seq x y z
N MET A 1 18.44 -59.03 65.11
CA MET A 1 17.71 -57.76 65.01
C MET A 1 18.71 -56.68 64.59
N HIS A 2 18.31 -55.86 63.61
CA HIS A 2 19.03 -54.74 62.97
C HIS A 2 19.95 -55.11 61.78
N SER A 3 19.33 -55.29 60.61
CA SER A 3 19.95 -55.04 59.30
C SER A 3 19.51 -53.65 58.85
N SER A 4 20.48 -52.75 58.68
CA SER A 4 20.26 -51.38 58.18
C SER A 4 20.26 -51.37 56.66
N THR A 5 19.13 -51.03 56.06
CA THR A 5 18.98 -50.83 54.61
C THR A 5 19.38 -49.40 54.26
N PHE A 6 20.47 -49.22 53.51
CA PHE A 6 20.82 -47.93 52.90
C PHE A 6 19.96 -47.69 51.66
N ILE A 7 19.11 -46.66 51.70
CA ILE A 7 18.38 -46.18 50.52
C ILE A 7 19.24 -45.10 49.86
N LEU A 8 19.78 -45.38 48.67
CA LEU A 8 20.37 -44.38 47.80
C LEU A 8 19.24 -43.64 47.07
N SER A 9 18.93 -42.41 47.50
CA SER A 9 18.07 -41.50 46.75
C SER A 9 18.89 -40.82 45.65
N LEU A 10 18.73 -41.28 44.40
CA LEU A 10 19.21 -40.59 43.21
C LEU A 10 18.37 -39.32 43.00
N LEU A 11 18.89 -38.15 43.40
CA LEU A 11 18.36 -36.86 42.94
C LEU A 11 18.73 -36.69 41.46
N SER A 12 17.78 -36.98 40.58
CA SER A 12 17.83 -36.53 39.19
C SER A 12 17.58 -35.03 39.14
N LEU A 13 18.66 -34.24 38.98
CA LEU A 13 18.55 -32.82 38.63
C LEU A 13 18.08 -32.70 37.18
N THR A 14 16.79 -32.46 36.99
CA THR A 14 16.27 -31.97 35.71
C THR A 14 16.74 -30.54 35.51
N THR A 15 17.77 -30.34 34.69
CA THR A 15 18.13 -29.02 34.19
C THR A 15 17.08 -28.57 33.19
N ASN A 16 16.05 -27.87 33.67
CA ASN A 16 15.17 -27.10 32.81
C ASN A 16 15.97 -25.92 32.27
N THR A 17 16.57 -26.08 31.09
CA THR A 17 17.02 -24.94 30.29
C THR A 17 15.77 -24.25 29.75
N LEU A 18 15.21 -23.34 30.55
CA LEU A 18 14.26 -22.35 30.07
C LEU A 18 15.02 -21.41 29.13
N SER A 19 14.99 -21.73 27.84
CA SER A 19 15.34 -20.78 26.78
C SER A 19 14.26 -19.70 26.75
N PHE A 20 14.38 -18.71 27.62
CA PHE A 20 13.70 -17.43 27.43
C PHE A 20 14.39 -16.72 26.26
N SER A 21 13.95 -17.01 25.04
CA SER A 21 14.06 -16.02 23.97
C SER A 21 13.18 -14.85 24.38
N LEU A 22 13.77 -13.86 25.05
CA LEU A 22 13.16 -12.54 25.18
C LEU A 22 12.79 -12.12 23.75
N PRO A 23 11.50 -11.93 23.40
CA PRO A 23 11.18 -11.35 22.12
C PRO A 23 11.83 -9.98 22.12
N LEU A 24 12.82 -9.76 21.24
CA LEU A 24 13.33 -8.42 21.00
C LEU A 24 12.12 -7.64 20.48
N GLN A 25 11.46 -6.89 21.36
CA GLN A 25 10.39 -5.98 20.96
C GLN A 25 11.04 -5.00 19.99
N THR A 26 10.73 -5.15 18.71
CA THR A 26 10.94 -4.09 17.74
C THR A 26 10.12 -2.92 18.25
N ARG A 27 10.77 -1.90 18.86
CA ARG A 27 10.09 -0.71 19.36
C ARG A 27 9.28 -0.11 18.22
N GLN A 28 7.97 -0.24 18.29
CA GLN A 28 7.00 0.31 17.36
C GLN A 28 6.34 1.51 18.05
N SER A 29 6.24 2.62 17.34
CA SER A 29 5.65 3.89 17.80
C SER A 29 4.33 4.14 17.08
N THR A 30 3.31 4.62 17.78
CA THR A 30 2.07 5.13 17.16
C THR A 30 2.21 6.57 16.65
N THR A 31 3.33 7.22 16.96
CA THR A 31 3.66 8.56 16.48
C THR A 31 4.53 8.49 15.25
N TRP A 32 4.10 9.16 14.18
CA TRP A 32 4.86 9.28 12.94
C TRP A 32 6.02 10.29 13.10
N GLN A 33 7.21 9.94 12.59
CA GLN A 33 8.39 10.80 12.54
C GLN A 33 9.06 10.71 11.16
N TYR A 34 9.09 11.83 10.44
CA TYR A 34 9.82 11.99 9.20
C TYR A 34 10.28 13.45 9.08
N THR A 35 11.57 13.70 9.27
CA THR A 35 12.12 15.03 9.54
C THR A 35 12.68 15.75 8.31
N CYS A 36 12.85 15.07 7.17
CA CYS A 36 13.38 15.70 5.95
C CYS A 36 12.50 16.84 5.41
N ASN A 37 11.20 16.82 5.67
CA ASN A 37 10.32 17.92 5.27
C ASN A 37 9.07 18.01 6.18
N PRO A 38 8.88 19.10 6.93
CA PRO A 38 7.73 19.26 7.82
C PRO A 38 6.40 19.47 7.07
N THR A 39 6.44 19.75 5.76
CA THR A 39 5.23 19.85 4.93
C THR A 39 4.68 18.50 4.48
N TYR A 40 5.37 17.41 4.82
CA TYR A 40 4.94 16.09 4.39
C TYR A 40 3.79 15.54 5.24
N ALA A 41 2.74 15.07 4.55
CA ALA A 41 1.53 14.58 5.18
C ALA A 41 1.74 13.24 5.88
N VAL A 42 1.53 13.22 7.19
CA VAL A 42 1.63 12.01 8.02
C VAL A 42 0.66 10.92 7.56
N PRO A 43 1.02 9.63 7.70
CA PRO A 43 0.12 8.54 7.40
C PRO A 43 -1.17 8.63 8.20
N SER A 44 -2.30 8.61 7.52
CA SER A 44 -3.63 8.84 8.12
C SER A 44 -4.73 8.23 7.27
N ASN A 45 -6.00 8.38 7.69
CA ASN A 45 -7.17 7.89 6.93
C ASN A 45 -7.10 6.41 6.55
N PHE A 46 -6.62 5.57 7.47
CA PHE A 46 -6.52 4.13 7.27
C PHE A 46 -7.92 3.52 7.09
N LYS A 47 -8.06 2.67 6.07
CA LYS A 47 -9.29 1.98 5.71
C LYS A 47 -8.99 0.52 5.40
N ALA A 48 -9.91 -0.36 5.76
CA ALA A 48 -9.85 -1.77 5.46
C ALA A 48 -11.22 -2.27 5.00
N PHE A 49 -11.26 -3.01 3.89
CA PHE A 49 -12.48 -3.53 3.28
C PHE A 49 -12.38 -5.03 3.06
N ASN A 50 -13.44 -5.77 3.41
CA ASN A 50 -13.61 -7.17 3.06
C ASN A 50 -14.29 -7.26 1.69
N LEU A 51 -13.64 -7.88 0.72
CA LEU A 51 -14.16 -8.02 -0.64
C LEU A 51 -14.85 -9.36 -0.89
N GLY A 52 -14.95 -10.21 0.14
CA GLY A 52 -15.40 -11.60 0.00
C GLY A 52 -14.32 -12.49 -0.61
N GLY A 53 -14.55 -13.80 -0.63
CA GLY A 53 -13.64 -14.76 -1.27
C GLY A 53 -12.20 -14.71 -0.73
N CYS A 54 -12.01 -14.34 0.53
CA CYS A 54 -10.68 -14.14 1.13
C CYS A 54 -9.84 -13.05 0.46
N ALA A 55 -10.49 -12.04 -0.11
CA ALA A 55 -9.85 -10.85 -0.64
C ALA A 55 -10.12 -9.61 0.25
N ALA A 56 -9.15 -8.70 0.26
CA ALA A 56 -9.26 -7.43 1.00
C ALA A 56 -8.66 -6.27 0.21
N GLN A 57 -9.16 -5.07 0.47
CA GLN A 57 -8.53 -3.82 0.03
C GLN A 57 -8.25 -2.95 1.25
N LEU A 58 -7.01 -2.48 1.35
CA LEU A 58 -6.55 -1.57 2.37
C LEU A 58 -6.16 -0.24 1.72
N ALA A 59 -6.43 0.87 2.37
CA ALA A 59 -6.02 2.18 1.88
C ALA A 59 -5.64 3.12 3.02
N PHE A 60 -4.75 4.07 2.74
CA PHE A 60 -4.40 5.13 3.68
C PHE A 60 -3.77 6.32 2.96
N THR A 61 -3.91 7.51 3.54
CA THR A 61 -3.20 8.71 3.10
C THR A 61 -1.75 8.64 3.57
N LYS A 62 -0.78 9.00 2.72
CA LYS A 62 0.64 9.19 3.08
C LYS A 62 1.31 10.18 2.11
N ASP A 63 2.50 10.65 2.46
CA ASP A 63 3.37 11.40 1.55
C ASP A 63 4.31 10.49 0.73
N ARG A 64 5.16 11.13 -0.08
CA ARG A 64 6.27 10.64 -0.90
C ARG A 64 7.48 10.28 -0.04
N TYR A 65 7.24 9.53 1.02
CA TYR A 65 8.31 9.02 1.86
C TYR A 65 9.19 8.07 1.06
N ILE A 66 10.46 8.44 0.92
CA ILE A 66 11.47 7.61 0.29
C ILE A 66 12.00 6.66 1.36
N GLY A 67 12.12 5.37 1.02
CA GLY A 67 12.75 4.41 1.92
C GLY A 67 11.88 3.99 3.11
N VAL A 68 10.55 4.01 2.98
CA VAL A 68 9.62 3.47 4.00
C VAL A 68 8.92 2.23 3.48
N GLN A 69 9.19 1.06 4.10
CA GLN A 69 8.50 -0.19 3.82
C GLN A 69 7.28 -0.34 4.72
N TRP A 70 6.10 -0.53 4.12
CA TRP A 70 4.86 -0.84 4.84
C TRP A 70 4.62 -2.35 4.91
N ASN A 71 4.00 -2.79 5.99
CA ASN A 71 3.55 -4.16 6.21
C ASN A 71 2.16 -4.13 6.83
N PHE A 72 1.44 -5.24 6.66
CA PHE A 72 0.04 -5.37 7.01
C PHE A 72 -0.18 -6.69 7.73
N ASP A 73 -0.64 -6.61 8.97
CA ASP A 73 -1.10 -7.79 9.71
C ASP A 73 -2.62 -7.80 9.72
N ALA A 74 -3.20 -8.91 9.28
CA ALA A 74 -4.59 -9.24 9.55
C ALA A 74 -4.75 -9.71 10.99
N VAL A 75 -5.78 -9.23 11.66
CA VAL A 75 -6.20 -9.66 13.00
C VAL A 75 -7.51 -10.43 12.87
N TYR A 76 -7.60 -11.59 13.49
CA TYR A 76 -8.80 -12.45 13.46
C TYR A 76 -9.55 -12.39 14.79
N ALA A 77 -10.77 -12.93 14.81
CA ALA A 77 -11.65 -12.91 15.98
C ALA A 77 -11.04 -13.58 17.22
N ASP A 78 -10.15 -14.56 17.03
CA ASP A 78 -9.40 -15.24 18.10
C ASP A 78 -8.21 -14.39 18.64
N GLY A 79 -8.04 -13.16 18.14
CA GLY A 79 -6.94 -12.26 18.50
C GLY A 79 -5.61 -12.59 17.82
N SER A 80 -5.54 -13.67 17.04
CA SER A 80 -4.31 -14.01 16.31
C SER A 80 -4.02 -12.99 15.21
N ARG A 81 -2.73 -12.87 14.89
CA ARG A 81 -2.21 -11.97 13.86
C ARG A 81 -1.47 -12.75 12.80
N VAL A 82 -1.73 -12.46 11.53
CA VAL A 82 -1.01 -13.02 10.39
C VAL A 82 -0.60 -11.89 9.46
N LYS A 83 0.70 -11.83 9.14
CA LYS A 83 1.23 -10.90 8.15
C LYS A 83 0.78 -11.33 6.76
N HIS A 84 0.29 -10.37 5.98
CA HIS A 84 -0.04 -10.57 4.56
C HIS A 84 0.72 -9.60 3.68
N GLU A 85 0.99 -10.03 2.46
CA GLU A 85 1.60 -9.20 1.43
C GLU A 85 0.55 -8.85 0.37
N PRO A 86 0.52 -7.59 -0.10
CA PRO A 86 -0.38 -7.23 -1.18
C PRO A 86 0.07 -7.87 -2.49
N TYR A 87 -0.82 -7.93 -3.48
CA TYR A 87 -0.48 -8.31 -4.84
C TYR A 87 0.69 -7.45 -5.35
N ARG A 88 1.69 -8.13 -5.92
CA ARG A 88 2.83 -7.51 -6.59
C ARG A 88 2.61 -7.60 -8.09
N GLU A 89 1.81 -6.71 -8.66
CA GLU A 89 1.73 -6.59 -10.11
C GLU A 89 2.93 -5.84 -10.68
N LYS A 90 3.39 -6.28 -11.85
CA LYS A 90 4.53 -5.69 -12.59
C LYS A 90 4.13 -4.54 -13.52
N SER A 91 2.85 -4.23 -13.63
CA SER A 91 2.28 -3.46 -14.75
C SER A 91 1.90 -2.02 -14.35
N PHE A 92 1.35 -1.80 -13.16
CA PHE A 92 0.99 -0.47 -12.63
C PHE A 92 0.93 -0.48 -11.10
N GLY A 93 1.88 0.15 -10.42
CA GLY A 93 2.22 -0.26 -9.06
C GLY A 93 1.37 0.30 -7.89
N VAL A 94 0.04 0.37 -7.88
CA VAL A 94 -0.76 1.07 -6.83
C VAL A 94 -0.43 0.80 -5.32
N SER A 95 0.42 -0.19 -4.99
CA SER A 95 0.98 -0.53 -3.66
C SER A 95 2.53 -0.51 -3.66
N ASP A 96 3.21 0.19 -2.73
CA ASP A 96 4.69 0.09 -2.57
C ASP A 96 5.13 -0.41 -1.19
N THR A 97 6.05 -1.38 -1.18
CA THR A 97 6.78 -1.85 0.00
C THR A 97 8.31 -1.92 -0.16
N PHE A 98 8.91 -1.39 -1.23
CA PHE A 98 10.20 -0.63 -1.23
C PHE A 98 10.63 -0.27 -2.67
N TYR A 99 10.48 -1.17 -3.66
CA TYR A 99 10.92 -0.99 -5.06
C TYR A 99 10.38 -2.15 -5.94
N PRO A 100 9.24 -2.04 -6.64
CA PRO A 100 8.84 -2.97 -7.69
C PRO A 100 9.08 -2.29 -9.05
N LEU A 101 10.17 -2.55 -9.75
CA LEU A 101 10.36 -1.98 -11.10
C LEU A 101 9.14 -2.35 -11.99
N PRO A 102 8.47 -1.43 -12.74
CA PRO A 102 8.54 0.04 -12.85
C PRO A 102 7.53 0.81 -11.95
N GLY A 103 7.84 2.08 -11.62
CA GLY A 103 6.92 3.01 -10.92
C GLY A 103 7.28 3.38 -9.47
N ASN A 104 8.57 3.51 -9.13
CA ASN A 104 9.02 3.84 -7.77
C ASN A 104 8.41 5.17 -7.28
N ASN A 105 7.56 5.05 -6.25
CA ASN A 105 6.73 6.07 -5.60
C ASN A 105 5.46 6.47 -6.37
N PHE A 106 4.29 6.09 -5.82
CA PHE A 106 2.98 6.58 -6.25
C PHE A 106 2.79 8.04 -5.90
N ASN A 107 3.16 8.88 -6.82
CA ASN A 107 2.99 10.32 -6.80
C ASN A 107 1.61 10.70 -7.38
N GLU A 108 0.48 10.31 -6.76
CA GLU A 108 -0.79 10.98 -7.11
C GLU A 108 -0.75 12.41 -6.56
N ARG A 109 -0.40 13.38 -7.40
CA ARG A 109 -0.41 14.79 -7.06
C ARG A 109 -1.86 15.29 -7.10
N PHE A 110 -2.50 15.48 -5.95
CA PHE A 110 -3.40 16.64 -5.89
C PHE A 110 -2.59 17.87 -6.34
N PRO A 111 -3.03 18.65 -7.35
CA PRO A 111 -2.29 19.83 -7.77
C PRO A 111 -2.01 20.74 -6.57
N GLY A 112 -0.77 20.75 -6.08
CA GLY A 112 -0.34 21.59 -4.96
C GLY A 112 -0.31 20.95 -3.56
N ALA A 113 -0.57 19.64 -3.38
CA ALA A 113 -0.45 18.97 -2.08
C ALA A 113 0.59 17.83 -2.09
N SER A 114 1.21 17.62 -0.94
CA SER A 114 2.24 16.61 -0.69
C SER A 114 1.66 15.20 -0.39
N ALA A 115 0.37 15.11 -0.02
CA ALA A 115 -0.32 13.87 0.33
C ALA A 115 -0.92 13.09 -0.88
N PHE A 116 -0.88 11.76 -0.84
CA PHE A 116 -1.60 10.85 -1.74
C PHE A 116 -2.23 9.66 -1.01
N THR A 117 -3.13 8.92 -1.69
CA THR A 117 -3.73 7.70 -1.14
C THR A 117 -2.97 6.47 -1.66
N ALA A 118 -2.44 5.65 -0.76
CA ALA A 118 -1.94 4.32 -1.07
C ALA A 118 -3.07 3.30 -1.00
N VAL A 119 -3.12 2.36 -1.94
CA VAL A 119 -4.15 1.30 -1.97
C VAL A 119 -3.47 -0.05 -2.20
N HIS A 120 -3.85 -1.02 -1.39
CA HIS A 120 -3.24 -2.34 -1.35
C HIS A 120 -4.33 -3.39 -1.42
N GLU A 121 -4.11 -4.42 -2.23
CA GLU A 121 -5.06 -5.53 -2.35
C GLU A 121 -4.41 -6.86 -2.06
N PHE A 122 -5.22 -7.74 -1.49
CA PHE A 122 -4.77 -9.00 -0.94
C PHE A 122 -5.69 -10.13 -1.42
N ALA A 123 -5.10 -11.30 -1.59
CA ALA A 123 -5.79 -12.59 -1.70
C ALA A 123 -5.46 -13.43 -0.48
N ASN A 124 -6.23 -14.51 -0.30
CA ASN A 124 -5.95 -15.57 0.66
C ASN A 124 -5.81 -15.04 2.10
N VAL A 125 -6.56 -13.98 2.44
CA VAL A 125 -6.46 -13.35 3.77
C VAL A 125 -7.22 -14.09 4.86
N CYS A 126 -7.96 -15.15 4.51
CA CYS A 126 -8.72 -15.90 5.50
C CYS A 126 -7.82 -16.81 6.33
N LYS A 127 -8.19 -16.98 7.60
CA LYS A 127 -7.65 -18.02 8.48
C LYS A 127 -8.77 -19.00 8.78
N ALA A 128 -8.55 -20.29 8.46
CA ALA A 128 -9.56 -21.34 8.63
C ALA A 128 -10.94 -20.97 8.03
N GLY A 129 -10.94 -20.30 6.87
CA GLY A 129 -12.16 -19.85 6.19
C GLY A 129 -12.78 -18.55 6.73
N ALA A 130 -12.29 -18.00 7.84
CA ALA A 130 -12.77 -16.73 8.39
C ALA A 130 -11.95 -15.53 7.89
N ALA A 131 -12.63 -14.46 7.49
CA ALA A 131 -12.00 -13.20 7.09
C ALA A 131 -11.43 -12.44 8.31
N PRO A 132 -10.44 -11.55 8.12
CA PRO A 132 -9.94 -10.67 9.17
C PRO A 132 -11.03 -9.73 9.72
N VAL A 133 -10.97 -9.43 11.02
CA VAL A 133 -11.87 -8.47 11.70
C VAL A 133 -11.25 -7.07 11.82
N SER A 134 -9.92 -6.99 11.82
CA SER A 134 -9.19 -5.72 11.74
C SER A 134 -7.81 -5.91 11.11
N TRP A 135 -7.11 -4.81 10.89
CA TRP A 135 -5.76 -4.77 10.32
C TRP A 135 -4.84 -3.86 11.13
N ILE A 136 -3.54 -4.15 11.09
CA ILE A 136 -2.50 -3.29 11.66
C ILE A 136 -1.47 -2.97 10.59
N PHE A 137 -1.17 -1.68 10.42
CA PHE A 137 -0.28 -1.14 9.42
C PHE A 137 1.01 -0.71 10.13
N TYR A 138 2.16 -1.15 9.65
CA TYR A 138 3.42 -0.83 10.33
C TYR A 138 4.58 -0.76 9.36
N THR A 139 5.64 -0.06 9.78
CA THR A 139 6.87 0.01 9.01
C THR A 139 7.90 -1.02 9.48
N SER A 140 8.55 -1.73 8.55
CA SER A 140 9.63 -2.70 8.86
C SER A 140 11.02 -2.06 8.82
N SER A 141 11.23 -1.12 7.90
CA SER A 141 12.48 -0.40 7.73
C SER A 141 12.41 1.00 8.34
N ALA A 142 13.40 1.33 9.16
CA ALA A 142 13.71 2.67 9.63
C ALA A 142 14.74 3.38 8.72
N ILE A 143 15.16 2.72 7.63
CA ILE A 143 16.24 3.21 6.76
C ILE A 143 15.69 4.29 5.83
N SER A 144 15.31 5.42 6.41
CA SER A 144 15.23 6.68 5.70
C SER A 144 16.29 7.60 6.29
N ALA A 145 16.96 8.39 5.46
CA ALA A 145 17.84 9.48 5.92
C ALA A 145 17.09 10.54 6.75
N CYS A 146 15.76 10.40 6.85
CA CYS A 146 14.80 11.34 7.39
C CYS A 146 14.21 10.90 8.73
N SER A 147 14.67 9.79 9.31
CA SER A 147 14.21 9.29 10.61
C SER A 147 15.38 8.61 11.33
N SER A 148 15.30 8.46 12.65
CA SER A 148 16.34 7.72 13.40
C SER A 148 16.41 6.26 12.91
N VAL A 149 17.58 5.63 13.02
CA VAL A 149 17.80 4.22 12.62
C VAL A 149 16.91 3.20 13.35
N SER A 150 16.23 3.62 14.42
CA SER A 150 15.29 2.81 15.20
C SER A 150 13.82 3.14 14.94
N TYR A 151 13.52 4.11 14.06
CA TYR A 151 12.18 4.59 13.80
C TYR A 151 11.30 3.52 13.12
N ARG A 152 10.29 3.01 13.84
CA ARG A 152 9.23 2.18 13.27
C ARG A 152 7.87 2.69 13.70
N PHE A 153 7.00 2.93 12.73
CA PHE A 153 5.62 3.33 12.97
C PHE A 153 4.71 2.10 13.03
N THR A 154 3.66 2.17 13.83
CA THR A 154 2.58 1.18 13.87
C THR A 154 1.27 1.89 14.14
N SER A 155 0.28 1.65 13.30
CA SER A 155 -1.07 2.17 13.48
C SER A 155 -1.74 1.55 14.71
N GLY A 156 -2.84 2.17 15.16
CA GLY A 156 -3.83 1.45 15.95
C GLY A 156 -4.48 0.32 15.13
N SER A 157 -5.37 -0.44 15.79
CA SER A 157 -6.21 -1.44 15.12
C SER A 157 -7.17 -0.74 14.16
N ILE A 158 -7.14 -1.14 12.88
CA ILE A 158 -7.98 -0.58 11.83
C ILE A 158 -9.15 -1.55 11.60
N PRO A 159 -10.37 -1.25 12.10
CA PRO A 159 -11.49 -2.15 11.94
C PRO A 159 -11.85 -2.31 10.46
N VAL A 160 -12.27 -3.52 10.07
CA VAL A 160 -12.82 -3.72 8.74
C VAL A 160 -14.17 -3.00 8.63
N PHE A 161 -14.35 -2.27 7.53
CA PHE A 161 -15.54 -1.47 7.25
C PHE A 161 -16.83 -2.27 7.46
N SER A 162 -17.86 -1.60 8.00
CA SER A 162 -19.17 -2.20 8.27
C SER A 162 -19.09 -3.51 9.07
N ASN A 163 -18.23 -3.54 10.09
CA ASN A 163 -18.01 -4.69 10.98
C ASN A 163 -17.66 -5.98 10.24
N GLY A 164 -16.84 -5.89 9.18
CA GLY A 164 -16.40 -7.05 8.42
C GLY A 164 -17.34 -7.51 7.32
N ALA A 165 -18.45 -6.79 7.08
CA ALA A 165 -19.36 -7.11 5.98
C ALA A 165 -18.63 -7.09 4.63
N VAL A 166 -19.00 -8.03 3.76
CA VAL A 166 -18.51 -8.08 2.38
C VAL A 166 -19.02 -6.86 1.63
N VAL A 167 -18.12 -6.15 0.97
CA VAL A 167 -18.45 -5.02 0.11
C VAL A 167 -18.11 -5.31 -1.34
N THR A 168 -19.02 -4.92 -2.24
CA THR A 168 -18.78 -4.96 -3.68
C THR A 168 -18.01 -3.72 -4.10
N ARG A 169 -17.03 -3.93 -4.99
CA ARG A 169 -16.23 -2.86 -5.60
C ARG A 169 -17.09 -1.97 -6.49
N PRO A 170 -16.77 -0.67 -6.59
CA PRO A 170 -17.32 0.14 -7.67
C PRO A 170 -16.81 -0.39 -9.03
N ALA A 171 -17.61 -0.19 -10.07
CA ALA A 171 -17.20 -0.52 -11.43
C ALA A 171 -16.02 0.37 -11.89
N LYS A 172 -15.21 -0.14 -12.81
CA LYS A 172 -14.15 0.64 -13.48
C LYS A 172 -14.77 1.51 -14.58
N PRO A 173 -14.13 2.64 -14.95
CA PRO A 173 -14.52 3.35 -16.16
C PRO A 173 -14.42 2.44 -17.38
N ALA A 174 -15.45 2.41 -18.23
CA ALA A 174 -15.52 1.51 -19.39
C ALA A 174 -14.48 1.88 -20.46
N SER A 175 -14.13 3.17 -20.56
CA SER A 175 -13.08 3.67 -21.44
C SER A 175 -12.35 4.84 -20.78
N TYR A 176 -11.09 5.01 -21.18
CA TYR A 176 -10.27 6.18 -20.90
C TYR A 176 -9.21 6.34 -21.98
N SER A 177 -8.73 7.57 -22.15
CA SER A 177 -7.76 7.93 -23.17
C SER A 177 -6.67 8.85 -22.61
N LEU A 178 -5.52 8.86 -23.29
CA LEU A 178 -4.35 9.63 -22.93
C LEU A 178 -3.79 10.30 -24.20
N SER A 179 -3.78 11.63 -24.25
CA SER A 179 -3.25 12.38 -25.39
C SER A 179 -2.41 13.57 -24.95
N ARG A 180 -1.25 13.78 -25.57
CA ARG A 180 -0.43 14.97 -25.33
C ARG A 180 -1.14 16.22 -25.82
N VAL A 181 -1.04 17.32 -25.07
CA VAL A 181 -1.73 18.58 -25.39
C VAL A 181 -0.80 19.78 -25.61
N ASN A 182 0.50 19.67 -25.31
CA ASN A 182 1.44 20.77 -25.52
C ASN A 182 2.90 20.33 -25.60
N ASP A 183 3.77 21.28 -25.97
CA ASP A 183 5.22 21.07 -26.05
C ASP A 183 5.93 20.95 -24.71
N ALA A 184 5.30 21.40 -23.63
CA ALA A 184 5.77 21.16 -22.28
C ALA A 184 5.62 19.70 -21.84
N GLY A 185 4.74 18.94 -22.53
CA GLY A 185 4.58 17.52 -22.25
C GLY A 185 3.46 17.12 -21.32
N ASP A 186 2.44 17.94 -21.29
CA ASP A 186 1.26 17.66 -20.51
C ASP A 186 0.33 16.74 -21.31
N PHE A 187 -0.35 15.87 -20.59
CA PHE A 187 -1.29 14.93 -21.16
C PHE A 187 -2.70 15.21 -20.65
N LEU A 188 -3.63 15.36 -21.58
CA LEU A 188 -5.05 15.29 -21.28
C LEU A 188 -5.45 13.82 -21.10
N VAL A 189 -6.14 13.59 -20.00
CA VAL A 189 -6.75 12.31 -19.66
C VAL A 189 -8.25 12.50 -19.68
N THR A 190 -8.99 11.59 -20.32
CA THR A 190 -10.46 11.56 -20.31
C THR A 190 -10.95 10.16 -20.01
N TRP A 191 -12.14 10.03 -19.42
CA TRP A 191 -12.74 8.73 -19.08
C TRP A 191 -14.27 8.75 -19.10
N SER A 192 -14.87 7.56 -19.16
CA SER A 192 -16.32 7.39 -19.05
C SER A 192 -16.80 7.50 -17.60
N ALA A 193 -17.97 8.12 -17.41
CA ALA A 193 -18.62 8.17 -16.10
C ALA A 193 -18.99 6.76 -15.60
N VAL A 194 -18.97 6.59 -14.28
CA VAL A 194 -19.38 5.38 -13.57
C VAL A 194 -20.46 5.74 -12.55
N SER A 195 -21.58 5.02 -12.58
CA SER A 195 -22.65 5.18 -11.60
C SER A 195 -22.15 4.86 -10.19
N GLY A 196 -22.48 5.70 -9.21
CA GLY A 196 -22.03 5.55 -7.82
C GLY A 196 -20.59 5.97 -7.56
N ALA A 197 -19.87 6.52 -8.55
CA ALA A 197 -18.58 7.16 -8.33
C ALA A 197 -18.75 8.39 -7.42
N ALA A 198 -17.92 8.51 -6.39
CA ALA A 198 -17.72 9.76 -5.68
C ALA A 198 -16.56 10.56 -6.30
N ALA A 199 -15.54 9.85 -6.78
CA ALA A 199 -14.38 10.43 -7.43
C ALA A 199 -13.69 9.40 -8.35
N TYR A 200 -12.68 9.86 -9.08
CA TYR A 200 -11.79 9.08 -9.92
C TYR A 200 -10.33 9.36 -9.54
N SER A 201 -9.54 8.31 -9.36
CA SER A 201 -8.10 8.41 -9.26
C SER A 201 -7.47 8.18 -10.62
N VAL A 202 -6.83 9.21 -11.15
CA VAL A 202 -6.12 9.20 -12.43
C VAL A 202 -4.64 9.05 -12.13
N ILE A 203 -3.97 8.07 -12.74
CA ILE A 203 -2.55 7.83 -12.56
C ILE A 203 -1.88 7.68 -13.93
N VAL A 204 -0.88 8.53 -14.18
CA VAL A 204 -0.05 8.51 -15.37
C VAL A 204 1.38 8.18 -14.99
N GLU A 205 1.89 7.06 -15.47
CA GLU A 205 3.30 6.72 -15.42
C GLU A 205 4.04 7.36 -16.60
N TYR A 206 5.18 7.97 -16.32
CA TYR A 206 6.02 8.65 -17.30
C TYR A 206 7.51 8.39 -17.06
N PRO A 207 8.31 8.35 -18.13
CA PRO A 207 9.75 8.13 -18.06
C PRO A 207 10.50 9.38 -17.56
N THR A 208 11.56 9.18 -16.78
CA THR A 208 12.37 10.24 -16.17
C THR A 208 13.88 10.14 -16.47
N GLY A 209 14.34 8.98 -16.95
CA GLY A 209 15.74 8.70 -17.30
C GLY A 209 15.91 7.28 -17.86
N THR A 210 17.13 6.76 -17.86
CA THR A 210 17.48 5.36 -18.20
C THR A 210 18.52 4.80 -17.23
N ASP A 211 18.48 3.50 -17.01
CA ASP A 211 19.63 2.77 -16.47
C ASP A 211 20.75 2.58 -17.52
N GLU A 212 21.85 1.97 -17.11
CA GLU A 212 23.05 1.76 -17.92
C GLU A 212 22.82 0.83 -19.12
N ILE A 213 21.71 0.08 -19.13
CA ILE A 213 21.31 -0.82 -20.21
C ILE A 213 20.10 -0.30 -21.00
N GLY A 214 19.74 0.97 -20.82
CA GLY A 214 18.72 1.68 -21.60
C GLY A 214 17.27 1.49 -21.14
N ARG A 215 17.01 0.82 -20.02
CA ARG A 215 15.64 0.68 -19.50
C ARG A 215 15.20 2.00 -18.86
N PRO A 216 13.98 2.48 -19.15
CA PRO A 216 13.52 3.74 -18.60
C PRO A 216 13.34 3.68 -17.09
N TYR A 217 13.90 4.66 -16.37
CA TYR A 217 13.40 5.00 -15.04
C TYR A 217 12.02 5.64 -15.20
N THR A 218 11.02 5.16 -14.47
CA THR A 218 9.68 5.74 -14.49
C THR A 218 9.34 6.42 -13.16
N ASN A 219 8.41 7.35 -13.25
CA ASN A 219 7.77 8.00 -12.11
C ASN A 219 6.29 8.10 -12.46
N VAL A 220 5.43 8.33 -11.47
CA VAL A 220 4.01 8.57 -11.73
C VAL A 220 3.62 9.99 -11.37
N ARG A 221 2.55 10.47 -11.98
CA ARG A 221 1.77 11.64 -11.56
C ARG A 221 0.32 11.24 -11.61
N GLY A 222 -0.55 12.01 -10.97
CA GLY A 222 -1.96 11.67 -10.95
C GLY A 222 -2.80 12.78 -10.39
N ALA A 223 -4.09 12.55 -10.27
CA ALA A 223 -5.05 13.45 -9.65
C ALA A 223 -6.24 12.65 -9.10
N ARG A 224 -6.83 13.12 -7.99
CA ARG A 224 -8.17 12.70 -7.56
C ARG A 224 -9.18 13.73 -8.05
N VAL A 225 -10.07 13.29 -8.93
CA VAL A 225 -11.04 14.13 -9.62
C VAL A 225 -12.44 13.77 -9.14
N GLN A 226 -13.27 14.74 -8.77
CA GLN A 226 -14.64 14.47 -8.29
C GLN A 226 -15.52 13.93 -9.42
N ALA A 227 -16.55 13.15 -9.10
CA ALA A 227 -17.34 12.41 -10.10
C ALA A 227 -18.00 13.26 -11.20
N GLY A 228 -18.22 14.57 -10.95
CA GLY A 228 -18.77 15.52 -11.92
C GLY A 228 -17.79 15.99 -12.99
N THR A 229 -16.51 15.60 -12.92
CA THR A 229 -15.48 15.95 -13.88
C THR A 229 -14.89 14.66 -14.46
N LEU A 230 -14.78 14.61 -15.79
CA LEU A 230 -14.42 13.40 -16.55
C LEU A 230 -13.13 13.58 -17.37
N ASP A 231 -12.41 14.66 -17.10
CA ASP A 231 -11.13 14.95 -17.70
C ASP A 231 -10.18 15.61 -16.69
N THR A 232 -8.88 15.51 -16.96
CA THR A 232 -7.86 16.27 -16.25
C THR A 232 -6.56 16.31 -17.05
N THR A 233 -5.77 17.36 -16.87
CA THR A 233 -4.44 17.48 -17.47
C THR A 233 -3.37 17.09 -16.45
N ILE A 234 -2.55 16.09 -16.81
CA ILE A 234 -1.43 15.62 -16.00
C ILE A 234 -0.12 16.10 -16.62
N PRO A 235 0.65 16.97 -15.94
CA PRO A 235 1.91 17.43 -16.48
C PRO A 235 2.96 16.34 -16.35
N THR A 236 3.57 15.83 -17.42
CA THR A 236 4.61 14.77 -17.31
C THR A 236 6.02 15.27 -17.62
N GLY A 237 6.14 16.38 -18.35
CA GLY A 237 7.42 17.05 -18.63
C GLY A 237 8.25 16.34 -19.70
N SER A 238 9.10 17.11 -20.40
CA SER A 238 9.72 16.74 -21.69
C SER A 238 10.86 15.72 -21.68
N ARG A 239 11.05 14.99 -20.58
CA ARG A 239 12.09 13.95 -20.52
C ARG A 239 11.67 12.72 -21.33
N ARG A 240 12.62 12.09 -22.03
CA ARG A 240 12.38 10.82 -22.75
C ARG A 240 11.18 10.90 -23.70
N THR A 241 11.23 11.86 -24.63
CA THR A 241 10.20 12.04 -25.67
C THR A 241 10.11 10.84 -26.62
N ASP A 242 11.12 9.96 -26.61
CA ASP A 242 11.18 8.70 -27.34
C ASP A 242 10.29 7.58 -26.75
N GLN A 243 9.69 7.81 -25.58
CA GLN A 243 8.97 6.78 -24.82
C GLN A 243 7.49 7.13 -24.64
N GLN A 244 6.64 6.11 -24.52
CA GLN A 244 5.22 6.29 -24.23
C GLN A 244 4.96 6.61 -22.75
N ARG A 245 3.81 7.23 -22.49
CA ARG A 245 3.25 7.39 -21.14
C ARG A 245 2.13 6.38 -20.97
N SER A 246 1.97 5.85 -19.77
CA SER A 246 0.97 4.84 -19.47
C SER A 246 -0.06 5.40 -18.49
N LEU A 247 -1.33 5.07 -18.65
CA LEU A 247 -2.47 5.58 -17.88
C LEU A 247 -3.32 4.45 -17.32
N VAL A 248 -3.76 4.62 -16.08
CA VAL A 248 -4.92 3.93 -15.50
C VAL A 248 -5.84 4.94 -14.82
N VAL A 249 -7.14 4.64 -14.81
CA VAL A 249 -8.15 5.41 -14.07
C VAL A 249 -8.96 4.45 -13.21
N HIS A 250 -9.06 4.76 -11.91
CA HIS A 250 -9.86 4.00 -10.96
C HIS A 250 -11.03 4.83 -10.45
N THR A 251 -12.24 4.26 -10.49
CA THR A 251 -13.37 4.77 -9.72
C THR A 251 -13.13 4.60 -8.23
N VAL A 252 -13.52 5.60 -7.45
CA VAL A 252 -13.56 5.60 -5.99
C VAL A 252 -14.97 5.95 -5.54
N ASP A 253 -15.55 5.12 -4.67
CA ASP A 253 -16.90 5.38 -4.13
C ASP A 253 -16.87 6.29 -2.89
N SER A 254 -18.05 6.59 -2.33
CA SER A 254 -18.19 7.46 -1.15
C SER A 254 -17.56 6.89 0.13
N ARG A 255 -17.37 5.56 0.19
CA ARG A 255 -16.68 4.88 1.31
C ARG A 255 -15.17 5.04 1.18
N GLY A 256 -14.68 5.36 -0.02
CA GLY A 256 -13.27 5.38 -0.38
C GLY A 256 -12.75 4.00 -0.80
N LEU A 257 -13.63 3.08 -1.19
CA LEU A 257 -13.27 1.82 -1.82
C LEU A 257 -13.00 2.06 -3.31
N TRP A 258 -11.92 1.48 -3.81
CA TRP A 258 -11.48 1.64 -5.19
C TRP A 258 -11.90 0.45 -6.05
N SER A 259 -12.15 0.74 -7.33
CA SER A 259 -12.26 -0.25 -8.41
C SER A 259 -10.92 -0.89 -8.80
N PHE A 260 -9.85 -0.61 -8.02
CA PHE A 260 -8.54 -1.22 -8.20
C PHE A 260 -8.69 -2.75 -8.25
N ALA A 261 -7.94 -3.35 -9.17
CA ALA A 261 -7.85 -4.78 -9.37
C ALA A 261 -6.68 -5.03 -10.34
N ASN A 262 -6.12 -6.22 -10.28
CA ASN A 262 -4.97 -6.66 -11.07
C ASN A 262 -5.24 -6.73 -12.60
N ASP A 263 -6.49 -6.62 -13.02
CA ASP A 263 -6.93 -6.60 -14.41
C ASP A 263 -7.24 -5.16 -14.91
N ALA A 264 -6.64 -4.12 -14.30
CA ALA A 264 -6.79 -2.75 -14.80
C ALA A 264 -6.16 -2.60 -16.19
N LYS A 265 -6.92 -2.05 -17.15
CA LYS A 265 -6.43 -1.85 -18.52
C LYS A 265 -5.41 -0.71 -18.55
N ILE A 266 -4.22 -0.93 -19.10
CA ILE A 266 -3.26 0.16 -19.28
C ILE A 266 -3.47 0.77 -20.66
N VAL A 267 -3.69 2.08 -20.71
CA VAL A 267 -3.74 2.86 -21.95
C VAL A 267 -2.42 3.59 -22.13
N ARG A 268 -1.90 3.64 -23.36
CA ARG A 268 -0.64 4.32 -23.66
C ARG A 268 -0.84 5.46 -24.64
N GLY A 269 -0.14 6.56 -24.38
CA GLY A 269 -0.10 7.76 -25.21
C GLY A 269 1.33 8.06 -25.62
N SER A 270 1.52 8.38 -26.90
CA SER A 270 2.81 8.84 -27.41
C SER A 270 3.10 10.28 -26.95
N TRP A 271 4.38 10.61 -26.84
CA TRP A 271 4.84 11.99 -26.81
C TRP A 271 4.63 12.68 -28.16
#